data_AF-A0A957FRC1-F1
#
_entry.id   AF-A0A957FRC1-F1
#
_cell.length_a   1.000
_cell.length_b   1.000
_cell.length_c   1.000
_cell.angle_alpha   90.00
_cell.angle_beta   90.00
_cell.angle_gamma   90.00
#
_symmetry.space_group_name_H-M   'P 1'
#
loop_
_entity.id
_entity.type
_entity.pdbx_description
1 polymer ?
#
loop_
_entity_poly.entity_id
_entity_poly.type
_entity_poly.pdbx_seq_one_letter_code
_entity_poly.pdbx_strand_id
1 'polypeptide(L)'
;MTLPLDTWRRIIGYNPYHFWQQANSLVPVTSSCNTLIYQYAWQSLDQAGRDDVQQAIDEAHETLREYLFYRVGEQHVSKTVQYPLTQTDQWNTLEGTGRLRSVNVGEGFIKEMGVPTYTPLATAAAVTYSDENGDGVDDTFTITATVPASLDYDSLLVTFSAVDWLDGWTRNDAEVSPVNLSLSGTTLTVTGSSYLLIRRIRYEGVTKAIYDPNDTADATLFAQTLDVFALNTDDAGQEVDTAPVVLHYERRGENWWSGVAGFCPYGVYSENYTVTGEGDTAVVNVPASAMIRDARRGDVTFAHFEQPDRVTLRYRAGASITELNETSIHAAEWQNIVARLATARMANRVCACDTANRRLWDWQFDRARAAGANDEQYSISESDLNNPIGTRAGEIYAWHKIRNLALTRAFII
;
A
#
# COMPACT_ATOMS: atom_id res chain seq x y z
N MET A 1 -0.82 -3.93 3.53
CA MET A 1 0.29 -3.01 3.37
C MET A 1 0.87 -3.22 1.98
N THR A 2 1.36 -2.18 1.30
CA THR A 2 2.21 -2.35 0.09
C THR A 2 3.50 -3.07 0.45
N LEU A 3 4.25 -3.57 -0.55
CA LEU A 3 5.52 -4.24 -0.28
C LEU A 3 6.53 -3.16 0.17
N PRO A 4 7.13 -3.23 1.38
CA PRO A 4 8.08 -2.22 1.80
C PRO A 4 9.29 -2.20 0.87
N LEU A 5 9.78 -1.00 0.56
CA LEU A 5 10.88 -0.82 -0.38
C LEU A 5 12.16 -1.58 0.04
N ASP A 6 12.45 -1.63 1.35
CA ASP A 6 13.59 -2.41 1.85
C ASP A 6 13.38 -3.93 1.75
N THR A 7 12.12 -4.39 1.80
CA THR A 7 11.79 -5.80 1.54
C THR A 7 12.04 -6.15 0.08
N TRP A 8 11.65 -5.28 -0.86
CA TRP A 8 12.02 -5.42 -2.28
C TRP A 8 13.54 -5.51 -2.43
N ARG A 9 14.28 -4.57 -1.83
CA ARG A 9 15.75 -4.52 -1.86
C ARG A 9 16.36 -5.83 -1.39
N ARG A 10 15.90 -6.36 -0.26
CA ARG A 10 16.34 -7.66 0.29
C ARG A 10 16.10 -8.81 -0.67
N ILE A 11 14.94 -8.87 -1.32
CA ILE A 11 14.60 -9.92 -2.30
C ILE A 11 15.47 -9.83 -3.55
N ILE A 12 15.75 -8.62 -4.04
CA ILE A 12 16.65 -8.40 -5.17
C ILE A 12 18.12 -8.59 -4.77
N GLY A 13 18.44 -8.59 -3.48
CA GLY A 13 19.79 -8.83 -2.98
C GLY A 13 20.71 -7.62 -3.16
N TYR A 14 20.15 -6.41 -3.03
CA TYR A 14 20.90 -5.17 -3.10
C TYR A 14 21.49 -4.82 -1.73
N ASN A 15 22.69 -4.21 -1.71
CA ASN A 15 23.35 -3.79 -0.46
C ASN A 15 22.46 -2.76 0.30
N PRO A 16 22.16 -2.98 1.59
CA PRO A 16 21.27 -2.12 2.37
C PRO A 16 21.71 -0.65 2.41
N TYR A 17 22.97 -0.39 2.75
CA TYR A 17 23.48 0.97 2.88
C TYR A 17 23.49 1.69 1.52
N HIS A 18 24.00 1.04 0.48
CA HIS A 18 24.09 1.69 -0.83
C HIS A 18 22.70 2.01 -1.43
N PHE A 19 21.71 1.16 -1.15
CA PHE A 19 20.31 1.40 -1.54
C PHE A 19 19.73 2.67 -0.91
N TRP A 20 20.17 3.00 0.30
CA TRP A 20 19.75 4.18 1.07
C TRP A 20 20.79 5.31 1.06
N GLN A 21 21.64 5.38 0.03
CA GLN A 21 22.67 6.41 -0.20
C GLN A 21 23.76 6.50 0.90
N GLN A 22 23.97 5.41 1.64
CA GLN A 22 25.01 5.35 2.65
C GLN A 22 26.27 4.67 2.13
N ALA A 23 27.42 5.26 2.43
CA ALA A 23 28.72 4.64 2.23
C ALA A 23 29.79 5.36 3.06
N ASN A 24 30.79 4.60 3.49
CA ASN A 24 32.00 5.12 4.14
C ASN A 24 33.17 4.16 3.89
N SER A 25 34.23 4.22 4.70
CA SER A 25 35.37 3.30 4.58
C SER A 25 35.05 1.85 5.00
N LEU A 26 34.05 1.64 5.87
CA LEU A 26 33.58 0.34 6.35
C LEU A 26 32.54 -0.26 5.41
N VAL A 27 31.74 0.59 4.77
CA VAL A 27 30.78 0.23 3.71
C VAL A 27 31.16 0.92 2.39
N PRO A 28 32.29 0.52 1.78
CA PRO A 28 32.83 1.22 0.63
C PRO A 28 32.07 0.89 -0.67
N VAL A 29 31.89 1.91 -1.51
CA VAL A 29 31.54 1.73 -2.92
C VAL A 29 32.80 1.30 -3.66
N THR A 30 33.06 -0.01 -3.68
CA THR A 30 34.32 -0.60 -4.18
C THR A 30 34.30 -0.91 -5.68
N SER A 31 33.12 -0.95 -6.28
CA SER A 31 32.94 -1.40 -7.65
C SER A 31 33.07 -0.27 -8.67
N SER A 32 33.53 -0.59 -9.88
CA SER A 32 33.47 0.32 -11.05
C SER A 32 32.04 0.70 -11.45
N CYS A 33 31.04 -0.02 -10.95
CA CYS A 33 29.63 0.34 -11.03
C CYS A 33 29.22 1.14 -9.78
N ASN A 34 28.64 2.32 -9.98
CA ASN A 34 28.09 3.15 -8.92
C ASN A 34 26.85 2.48 -8.31
N THR A 35 26.99 1.89 -7.13
CA THR A 35 25.90 1.19 -6.43
C THR A 35 25.00 2.10 -5.62
N LEU A 36 25.22 3.42 -5.61
CA LEU A 36 24.35 4.31 -4.86
C LEU A 36 23.06 4.54 -5.65
N ILE A 37 21.93 4.16 -5.06
CA ILE A 37 20.61 4.44 -5.61
C ILE A 37 20.11 5.75 -5.02
N TYR A 38 19.64 6.64 -5.89
CA TYR A 38 19.07 7.92 -5.49
C TYR A 38 17.55 7.83 -5.36
N GLN A 39 16.91 8.84 -4.79
CA GLN A 39 15.46 8.84 -4.61
C GLN A 39 14.74 8.82 -5.96
N TYR A 40 15.18 9.68 -6.87
CA TYR A 40 14.53 9.89 -8.16
C TYR A 40 15.47 9.57 -9.32
N ALA A 41 14.90 9.12 -10.46
CA ALA A 41 15.68 8.88 -11.68
C ALA A 41 16.51 10.08 -12.10
N TRP A 42 15.99 11.32 -12.02
CA TRP A 42 16.68 12.52 -12.48
C TRP A 42 17.96 12.84 -11.67
N GLN A 43 18.11 12.29 -10.46
CA GLN A 43 19.33 12.45 -9.66
C GLN A 43 20.48 11.60 -10.20
N SER A 44 20.22 10.64 -11.08
CA SER A 44 21.23 9.83 -11.76
C SER A 44 21.07 9.94 -13.28
N LEU A 45 22.16 9.70 -14.03
CA LEU A 45 22.05 9.68 -15.48
C LEU A 45 21.64 8.25 -15.88
N ASP A 46 20.42 8.11 -16.42
CA ASP A 46 19.91 6.89 -17.05
C ASP A 46 19.76 5.68 -16.11
N GLN A 47 19.31 5.93 -14.87
CA GLN A 47 19.09 4.87 -13.87
C GLN A 47 17.76 5.11 -13.16
N ALA A 48 17.08 4.02 -12.81
CA ALA A 48 15.93 4.10 -11.91
C ALA A 48 16.36 4.52 -10.50
N GLY A 49 15.56 5.37 -9.87
CA GLY A 49 15.63 5.70 -8.46
C GLY A 49 14.72 4.81 -7.60
N ARG A 50 14.68 5.10 -6.30
CA ARG A 50 13.76 4.44 -5.34
C ARG A 50 12.29 4.70 -5.66
N ASP A 51 11.97 5.89 -6.16
CA ASP A 51 10.62 6.28 -6.58
C ASP A 51 10.12 5.42 -7.74
N ASP A 52 10.95 5.18 -8.75
CA ASP A 52 10.61 4.28 -9.87
C ASP A 52 10.37 2.83 -9.40
N VAL A 53 11.13 2.38 -8.38
CA VAL A 53 10.91 1.06 -7.76
C VAL A 53 9.57 1.03 -7.02
N GLN A 54 9.24 2.09 -6.28
CA GLN A 54 7.97 2.20 -5.56
C GLN A 54 6.79 2.22 -6.53
N GLN A 55 6.86 3.01 -7.60
CA GLN A 55 5.86 3.04 -8.65
C GLN A 55 5.67 1.65 -9.29
N ALA A 56 6.77 0.95 -9.58
CA ALA A 56 6.69 -0.40 -10.14
C ALA A 56 6.08 -1.42 -9.16
N ILE A 57 6.28 -1.24 -7.85
CA ILE A 57 5.61 -2.04 -6.81
C ILE A 57 4.10 -1.77 -6.82
N ASP A 58 3.69 -0.51 -6.93
CA ASP A 58 2.28 -0.12 -6.95
C ASP A 58 1.59 -0.63 -8.22
N GLU A 59 2.25 -0.54 -9.38
CA GLU A 59 1.78 -1.13 -10.64
C GLU A 59 1.67 -2.66 -10.57
N ALA A 60 2.62 -3.32 -9.90
CA ALA A 60 2.57 -4.77 -9.69
C ALA A 60 1.36 -5.14 -8.81
N HIS A 61 1.09 -4.38 -7.75
CA HIS A 61 -0.09 -4.57 -6.90
C HIS A 61 -1.39 -4.38 -7.68
N GLU A 62 -1.49 -3.35 -8.52
CA GLU A 62 -2.71 -3.10 -9.29
C GLU A 62 -2.94 -4.18 -10.34
N THR A 63 -1.92 -4.66 -11.06
CA THR A 63 -2.13 -5.80 -11.97
C THR A 63 -2.48 -7.08 -11.24
N LEU A 64 -1.88 -7.35 -10.08
CA LEU A 64 -2.28 -8.50 -9.28
C LEU A 64 -3.74 -8.37 -8.86
N ARG A 65 -4.19 -7.17 -8.46
CA ARG A 65 -5.59 -6.91 -8.15
C ARG A 65 -6.50 -7.13 -9.35
N GLU A 66 -6.15 -6.61 -10.53
CA GLU A 66 -6.94 -6.82 -11.75
C GLU A 66 -7.07 -8.30 -12.11
N TYR A 67 -6.01 -9.08 -11.92
CA TYR A 67 -6.00 -10.50 -12.23
C TYR A 67 -6.69 -11.36 -11.17
N LEU A 68 -6.56 -11.01 -9.90
CA LEU A 68 -7.06 -11.78 -8.75
C LEU A 68 -8.44 -11.33 -8.30
N PHE A 69 -8.89 -10.15 -8.71
CA PHE A 69 -10.03 -9.41 -8.18
C PHE A 69 -9.91 -9.04 -6.69
N TYR A 70 -8.71 -9.08 -6.12
CA TYR A 70 -8.44 -8.60 -4.76
C TYR A 70 -7.00 -8.10 -4.60
N ARG A 71 -6.79 -7.13 -3.71
CA ARG A 71 -5.46 -6.61 -3.35
C ARG A 71 -4.63 -7.61 -2.56
N VAL A 72 -3.36 -7.74 -2.95
CA VAL A 72 -2.37 -8.52 -2.20
C VAL A 72 -1.81 -7.64 -1.09
N GLY A 73 -2.16 -7.96 0.15
CA GLY A 73 -1.87 -7.12 1.30
C GLY A 73 -2.97 -6.08 1.56
N GLU A 74 -3.14 -5.74 2.83
CA GLU A 74 -4.26 -4.89 3.30
C GLU A 74 -4.10 -3.42 2.94
N GLN A 75 -5.13 -2.80 2.38
CA GLN A 75 -5.12 -1.38 2.06
C GLN A 75 -6.47 -0.79 2.38
N HIS A 76 -6.47 0.44 2.89
CA HIS A 76 -7.68 1.26 2.92
C HIS A 76 -7.92 1.82 1.53
N VAL A 77 -9.11 1.57 1.00
CA VAL A 77 -9.54 1.94 -0.35
C VAL A 77 -10.76 2.84 -0.23
N SER A 78 -10.79 3.89 -1.05
CA SER A 78 -11.98 4.70 -1.30
C SER A 78 -12.39 4.50 -2.75
N LYS A 79 -13.60 3.99 -3.00
CA LYS A 79 -14.09 3.73 -4.34
C LYS A 79 -15.50 4.26 -4.54
N THR A 80 -15.68 5.07 -5.58
CA THR A 80 -17.00 5.50 -6.05
C THR A 80 -17.50 4.56 -7.14
N VAL A 81 -18.73 4.10 -7.01
CA VAL A 81 -19.39 3.17 -7.94
C VAL A 81 -20.79 3.64 -8.26
N GLN A 82 -21.25 3.34 -9.47
CA GLN A 82 -22.63 3.61 -9.87
C GLN A 82 -23.57 2.73 -9.04
N TYR A 83 -24.61 3.33 -8.47
CA TYR A 83 -25.64 2.54 -7.81
C TYR A 83 -26.50 1.84 -8.88
N PRO A 84 -26.81 0.54 -8.73
CA PRO A 84 -27.63 -0.16 -9.72
C PRO A 84 -29.06 0.37 -9.63
N LEU A 85 -29.42 1.30 -10.51
CA LEU A 85 -30.78 1.87 -10.60
C LEU A 85 -31.69 0.92 -11.37
N THR A 86 -32.92 0.75 -10.89
CA THR A 86 -34.01 0.12 -11.67
C THR A 86 -35.01 1.19 -12.10
N GLN A 87 -35.32 1.26 -13.39
CA GLN A 87 -36.20 2.29 -13.96
C GLN A 87 -37.58 2.40 -13.29
N THR A 88 -38.06 1.33 -12.65
CA THR A 88 -39.44 1.23 -12.16
C THR A 88 -39.62 1.56 -10.68
N ASP A 89 -38.56 1.71 -9.89
CA ASP A 89 -38.72 1.85 -8.43
C ASP A 89 -37.51 2.53 -7.77
N GLN A 90 -37.52 3.87 -7.73
CA GLN A 90 -36.49 4.69 -7.06
C GLN A 90 -36.62 4.69 -5.54
N TRP A 91 -37.78 4.26 -5.02
CA TRP A 91 -38.13 4.28 -3.60
C TRP A 91 -37.95 2.94 -2.89
N ASN A 92 -37.48 1.92 -3.62
CA ASN A 92 -37.34 0.58 -3.10
C ASN A 92 -35.87 0.16 -3.08
N THR A 93 -35.27 0.22 -1.90
CA THR A 93 -33.92 -0.29 -1.68
C THR A 93 -33.86 -1.80 -1.51
N LEU A 94 -35.00 -2.49 -1.60
CA LEU A 94 -35.06 -3.94 -1.62
C LEU A 94 -34.93 -4.48 -3.05
N GLU A 95 -34.20 -5.57 -3.19
CA GLU A 95 -34.24 -6.45 -4.35
C GLU A 95 -35.58 -7.20 -4.38
N GLY A 96 -35.94 -7.81 -5.52
CA GLY A 96 -37.17 -8.61 -5.65
C GLY A 96 -37.27 -9.80 -4.66
N THR A 97 -36.19 -10.11 -3.94
CA THR A 97 -36.15 -11.12 -2.87
C THR A 97 -36.43 -10.56 -1.47
N GLY A 98 -36.70 -9.26 -1.34
CA GLY A 98 -36.89 -8.57 -0.06
C GLY A 98 -35.59 -8.30 0.71
N ARG A 99 -34.43 -8.52 0.10
CA ARG A 99 -33.11 -8.18 0.68
C ARG A 99 -32.70 -6.77 0.28
N LEU A 100 -31.93 -6.10 1.14
CA LEU A 100 -31.31 -4.83 0.76
C LEU A 100 -30.42 -5.02 -0.47
N ARG A 101 -30.55 -4.10 -1.42
CA ARG A 101 -29.73 -4.06 -2.63
C ARG A 101 -28.27 -3.88 -2.23
N SER A 102 -27.41 -4.73 -2.76
CA SER A 102 -25.97 -4.62 -2.58
C SER A 102 -25.30 -3.95 -3.77
N VAL A 103 -24.20 -3.28 -3.49
CA VAL A 103 -23.30 -2.71 -4.48
C VAL A 103 -22.03 -3.54 -4.48
N ASN A 104 -21.64 -4.04 -5.65
CA ASN A 104 -20.40 -4.76 -5.82
C ASN A 104 -19.28 -3.75 -6.12
N VAL A 105 -18.24 -3.73 -5.29
CA VAL A 105 -17.11 -2.80 -5.46
C VAL A 105 -16.00 -3.37 -6.33
N GLY A 106 -16.14 -4.58 -6.87
CA GLY A 106 -15.13 -5.26 -7.68
C GLY A 106 -13.83 -5.53 -6.92
N GLU A 107 -13.92 -5.74 -5.61
CA GLU A 107 -12.80 -5.99 -4.71
C GLU A 107 -13.17 -7.14 -3.77
N GLY A 108 -12.42 -8.23 -3.81
CA GLY A 108 -12.53 -9.33 -2.87
C GLY A 108 -11.78 -9.05 -1.57
N PHE A 109 -12.11 -9.81 -0.53
CA PHE A 109 -11.53 -9.70 0.81
C PHE A 109 -11.71 -8.33 1.45
N ILE A 110 -12.94 -7.81 1.43
CA ILE A 110 -13.28 -6.67 2.29
C ILE A 110 -13.32 -7.14 3.73
N LYS A 111 -12.50 -6.53 4.59
CA LYS A 111 -12.41 -6.86 6.01
C LYS A 111 -13.34 -6.00 6.84
N GLU A 112 -13.24 -4.69 6.66
CA GLU A 112 -13.93 -3.69 7.49
C GLU A 112 -14.34 -2.50 6.63
N MET A 113 -15.48 -1.91 6.94
CA MET A 113 -15.91 -0.63 6.39
C MET A 113 -15.35 0.50 7.26
N GLY A 114 -15.00 1.63 6.65
CA GLY A 114 -14.53 2.80 7.39
C GLY A 114 -13.28 3.46 6.82
N VAL A 115 -12.84 4.49 7.53
CA VAL A 115 -11.64 5.26 7.21
C VAL A 115 -10.48 4.87 8.12
N PRO A 116 -9.23 4.94 7.64
CA PRO A 116 -8.07 4.73 8.50
C PRO A 116 -8.02 5.84 9.57
N THR A 117 -7.93 5.43 10.83
CA THR A 117 -7.65 6.32 11.96
C THR A 117 -6.36 5.94 12.66
N TYR A 118 -5.62 6.95 13.09
CA TYR A 118 -4.31 6.78 13.68
C TYR A 118 -4.32 7.27 15.12
N THR A 119 -4.34 6.33 16.06
CA THR A 119 -4.31 6.66 17.50
C THR A 119 -2.86 6.76 17.95
N PRO A 120 -2.37 7.92 18.43
CA PRO A 120 -1.01 8.06 18.95
C PRO A 120 -0.81 7.16 20.17
N LEU A 121 0.23 6.31 20.12
CA LEU A 121 0.67 5.49 21.25
C LEU A 121 1.92 6.09 21.88
N ALA A 122 2.86 6.52 21.05
CA ALA A 122 4.02 7.30 21.48
C ALA A 122 4.37 8.32 20.39
N THR A 123 4.51 9.57 20.78
CA THR A 123 4.97 10.64 19.90
C THR A 123 6.36 11.08 20.33
N ALA A 124 7.24 11.32 19.39
CA ALA A 124 8.63 11.68 19.58
C ALA A 124 9.41 10.70 20.49
N ALA A 125 9.20 9.39 20.30
CA ALA A 125 9.96 8.36 20.99
C ALA A 125 11.43 8.44 20.59
N ALA A 126 12.32 8.58 21.57
CA ALA A 126 13.75 8.76 21.33
C ALA A 126 14.37 7.52 20.69
N VAL A 127 15.10 7.73 19.59
CA VAL A 127 15.83 6.69 18.88
C VAL A 127 17.20 6.50 19.52
N THR A 128 17.53 5.24 19.82
CA THR A 128 18.88 4.84 20.21
C THR A 128 19.51 4.05 19.08
N TYR A 129 20.67 4.47 18.61
CA TYR A 129 21.47 3.76 17.62
C TYR A 129 22.51 2.86 18.31
N SER A 130 22.73 1.67 17.77
CA SER A 130 23.75 0.74 18.26
C SER A 130 24.39 -0.06 17.12
N ASP A 131 25.68 -0.37 17.31
CA ASP A 131 26.42 -1.41 16.59
C ASP A 131 26.30 -2.72 17.37
N GLU A 132 25.36 -3.58 16.97
CA GLU A 132 25.12 -4.85 17.67
C GLU A 132 26.18 -5.91 17.35
N ASN A 133 26.95 -5.72 16.27
CA ASN A 133 27.84 -6.74 15.72
C ASN A 133 29.34 -6.44 15.95
N GLY A 134 29.68 -5.20 16.32
CA GLY A 134 31.02 -4.74 16.64
C GLY A 134 31.89 -4.39 15.43
N ASP A 135 31.32 -4.19 14.24
CA ASP A 135 32.04 -3.84 13.00
C ASP A 135 32.35 -2.34 12.88
N GLY A 136 31.89 -1.52 13.83
CA GLY A 136 32.09 -0.08 13.86
C GLY A 136 31.02 0.68 13.06
N VAL A 137 29.95 0.02 12.64
CA VAL A 137 28.77 0.66 12.04
C VAL A 137 27.56 0.54 12.96
N ASP A 138 26.96 1.68 13.29
CA ASP A 138 25.68 1.69 14.00
C ASP A 138 24.59 1.18 13.05
N ASP A 139 24.33 -0.13 13.03
CA ASP A 139 23.45 -0.81 12.09
C ASP A 139 22.00 -0.94 12.59
N THR A 140 21.79 -0.74 13.89
CA THR A 140 20.53 -0.99 14.56
C THR A 140 19.98 0.29 15.19
N PHE A 141 18.66 0.49 15.08
CA PHE A 141 17.94 1.47 15.88
C PHE A 141 16.95 0.78 16.81
N THR A 142 16.74 1.38 17.99
CA THR A 142 15.75 0.95 18.97
C THR A 142 14.93 2.13 19.46
N ILE A 143 13.61 1.97 19.54
CA ILE A 143 12.72 2.85 20.30
C ILE A 143 11.93 2.02 21.32
N THR A 144 11.58 2.65 22.43
CA THR A 144 10.68 2.05 23.43
C THR A 144 9.48 2.95 23.67
N ALA A 145 8.31 2.34 23.81
CA ALA A 145 7.04 3.03 24.01
C ALA A 145 6.20 2.29 25.06
N THR A 146 5.39 3.03 25.82
CA THR A 146 4.39 2.41 26.71
C THR A 146 3.07 2.30 25.96
N VAL A 147 2.54 1.09 25.83
CA VAL A 147 1.30 0.79 25.08
C VAL A 147 0.37 -0.11 25.88
N PRO A 148 -0.94 -0.19 25.53
CA PRO A 148 -1.85 -1.16 26.13
C PRO A 148 -1.37 -2.61 25.93
N ALA A 149 -1.52 -3.46 26.95
CA ALA A 149 -1.06 -4.86 26.90
C ALA A 149 -1.83 -5.73 25.88
N SER A 150 -3.01 -5.30 25.43
CA SER A 150 -3.88 -6.03 24.51
C SER A 150 -3.77 -5.56 23.05
N LEU A 151 -2.68 -4.88 22.70
CA LEU A 151 -2.51 -4.30 21.38
C LEU A 151 -2.18 -5.39 20.33
N ASP A 152 -2.82 -5.29 19.17
CA ASP A 152 -2.51 -6.13 18.01
C ASP A 152 -1.31 -5.57 17.25
N TYR A 153 -0.26 -6.38 17.07
CA TYR A 153 0.95 -5.98 16.38
C TYR A 153 0.72 -5.67 14.90
N ASP A 154 -0.24 -6.35 14.26
CA ASP A 154 -0.53 -6.15 12.85
C ASP A 154 -1.18 -4.78 12.57
N SER A 155 -1.62 -4.08 13.63
CA SER A 155 -2.20 -2.73 13.58
C SER A 155 -1.20 -1.62 13.94
N LEU A 156 0.08 -1.94 14.18
CA LEU A 156 1.08 -0.93 14.55
C LEU A 156 1.71 -0.26 13.32
N LEU A 157 1.78 1.06 13.37
CA LEU A 157 2.45 1.88 12.37
C LEU A 157 3.55 2.72 13.02
N VAL A 158 4.77 2.61 12.51
CA VAL A 158 5.93 3.40 12.93
C VAL A 158 6.27 4.39 11.83
N THR A 159 6.32 5.68 12.16
CA THR A 159 6.57 6.74 11.18
C THR A 159 7.68 7.66 11.64
N PHE A 160 8.29 8.35 10.68
CA PHE A 160 9.04 9.55 10.97
C PHE A 160 8.16 10.55 11.73
N SER A 161 8.79 11.33 12.61
CA SER A 161 8.09 12.40 13.33
C SER A 161 7.60 13.48 12.36
N ALA A 162 6.51 14.18 12.69
CA ALA A 162 5.93 15.19 11.81
C ALA A 162 6.92 16.32 11.40
N VAL A 163 7.98 16.56 12.17
CA VAL A 163 9.03 17.56 11.83
C VAL A 163 9.97 17.09 10.71
N ASP A 164 9.91 15.81 10.34
CA ASP A 164 10.70 15.20 9.28
C ASP A 164 9.90 14.94 8.00
N TRP A 165 8.61 15.30 8.01
CA TRP A 165 7.74 15.13 6.85
C TRP A 165 8.02 16.19 5.80
N LEU A 166 7.84 15.82 4.53
CA LEU A 166 7.78 16.80 3.45
C LEU A 166 6.38 17.38 3.32
N ASP A 167 6.30 18.57 2.72
CA ASP A 167 5.01 19.20 2.44
C ASP A 167 4.14 18.29 1.55
N GLY A 168 2.89 18.09 1.96
CA GLY A 168 1.92 17.27 1.23
C GLY A 168 2.02 15.77 1.52
N TRP A 169 2.98 15.32 2.35
CA TRP A 169 3.05 13.92 2.75
C TRP A 169 1.90 13.50 3.63
N THR A 170 1.44 12.28 3.37
CA THR A 170 0.57 11.54 4.24
C THR A 170 1.38 10.72 5.23
N ARG A 171 0.72 10.17 6.24
CA ARG A 171 1.36 9.31 7.24
C ARG A 171 1.95 8.03 6.65
N ASN A 172 1.34 7.50 5.58
CA ASN A 172 1.84 6.31 4.89
C ASN A 172 3.15 6.62 4.16
N ASP A 173 3.32 7.84 3.66
CA ASP A 173 4.58 8.26 3.01
C ASP A 173 5.73 8.34 4.03
N ALA A 174 5.42 8.66 5.28
CA ALA A 174 6.35 8.76 6.40
C ALA A 174 6.63 7.42 7.09
N GLU A 175 6.10 6.30 6.61
CA GLU A 175 6.28 5.00 7.24
C GLU A 175 7.74 4.53 7.23
N VAL A 176 8.16 3.93 8.35
CA VAL A 176 9.44 3.23 8.52
C VAL A 176 9.17 1.73 8.53
N SER A 177 9.54 1.04 7.46
CA SER A 177 9.29 -0.40 7.31
C SER A 177 10.39 -1.08 6.47
N PRO A 178 10.79 -2.33 6.81
CA PRO A 178 10.26 -3.18 7.89
C PRO A 178 10.88 -2.86 9.26
N VAL A 179 10.13 -3.16 10.31
CA VAL A 179 10.57 -3.12 11.71
C VAL A 179 10.20 -4.41 12.43
N ASN A 180 10.95 -4.75 13.48
CA ASN A 180 10.63 -5.82 14.40
C ASN A 180 9.95 -5.24 15.65
N LEU A 181 8.86 -5.86 16.07
CA LEU A 181 8.06 -5.43 17.21
C LEU A 181 8.10 -6.50 18.30
N SER A 182 8.25 -6.08 19.54
CA SER A 182 8.11 -6.96 20.71
C SER A 182 7.44 -6.22 21.87
N LEU A 183 6.44 -6.83 22.50
CA LEU A 183 5.76 -6.29 23.67
C LEU A 183 6.06 -7.16 24.89
N SER A 184 6.56 -6.55 25.96
CA SER A 184 6.69 -7.18 27.26
C SER A 184 5.91 -6.37 28.29
N GLY A 185 4.80 -6.94 28.79
CA GLY A 185 3.85 -6.21 29.62
C GLY A 185 3.21 -5.05 28.84
N THR A 186 3.56 -3.82 29.21
CA THR A 186 3.11 -2.59 28.53
C THR A 186 4.24 -1.90 27.76
N THR A 187 5.44 -2.49 27.71
CA THR A 187 6.59 -1.88 27.03
C THR A 187 6.74 -2.47 25.63
N LEU A 188 6.38 -1.69 24.63
CA LEU A 188 6.66 -1.97 23.22
C LEU A 188 8.11 -1.59 22.93
N THR A 189 8.87 -2.53 22.40
CA THR A 189 10.21 -2.31 21.85
C THR A 189 10.14 -2.52 20.35
N VAL A 190 10.50 -1.47 19.61
CA VAL A 190 10.61 -1.52 18.15
C VAL A 190 12.08 -1.46 17.80
N THR A 191 12.54 -2.42 17.00
CA THR A 191 13.90 -2.43 16.46
C THR A 191 13.88 -2.49 14.94
N GLY A 192 14.86 -1.88 14.31
CA GLY A 192 15.02 -1.92 12.87
C GLY A 192 16.43 -1.48 12.48
N SER A 193 16.68 -1.40 11.19
CA SER A 193 18.00 -1.02 10.71
C SER A 193 18.16 0.49 10.63
N SER A 194 19.27 1.01 11.15
CA SER A 194 19.58 2.46 11.18
C SER A 194 19.54 3.11 9.81
N TYR A 195 19.88 2.36 8.76
CA TYR A 195 19.89 2.86 7.39
C TYR A 195 18.51 3.30 6.87
N LEU A 196 17.42 2.90 7.55
CA LEU A 196 16.06 3.34 7.26
C LEU A 196 15.74 4.73 7.83
N LEU A 197 16.58 5.26 8.73
CA LEU A 197 16.31 6.46 9.52
C LEU A 197 17.03 7.72 9.05
N ILE A 198 17.58 7.70 7.83
CA ILE A 198 17.97 8.96 7.19
C ILE A 198 16.72 9.82 7.01
N ARG A 199 16.82 11.07 7.43
CA ARG A 199 15.75 12.04 7.29
C ARG A 199 15.42 12.20 5.82
N ARG A 200 14.17 11.92 5.46
CA ARG A 200 13.83 11.83 4.03
C ARG A 200 13.94 13.16 3.27
N ILE A 201 13.94 14.31 3.95
CA ILE A 201 14.30 15.60 3.32
C ILE A 201 15.68 15.60 2.66
N ARG A 202 16.59 14.73 3.10
CA ARG A 202 17.91 14.52 2.50
C ARG A 202 17.85 13.83 1.15
N TYR A 203 16.74 13.20 0.81
CA TYR A 203 16.53 12.51 -0.46
C TYR A 203 16.00 13.41 -1.57
N GLU A 204 15.48 14.60 -1.24
CA GLU A 204 14.94 15.56 -2.20
C GLU A 204 16.00 16.46 -2.86
N GLY A 205 17.23 16.43 -2.36
CA GLY A 205 18.29 17.33 -2.80
C GLY A 205 18.70 17.11 -4.26
N VAL A 206 19.03 18.21 -4.96
CA VAL A 206 19.64 18.14 -6.30
C VAL A 206 21.08 17.61 -6.24
N THR A 207 21.76 17.86 -5.11
CA THR A 207 23.13 17.40 -4.90
C THR A 207 23.14 15.93 -4.53
N LYS A 208 23.92 15.15 -5.27
CA LYS A 208 24.24 13.75 -4.94
C LYS A 208 25.08 13.73 -3.66
N ALA A 209 24.45 13.51 -2.53
CA ALA A 209 25.13 13.33 -1.26
C ALA A 209 25.33 11.84 -0.97
N ILE A 210 26.44 11.54 -0.30
CA ILE A 210 26.72 10.26 0.32
C ILE A 210 26.61 10.49 1.82
N TYR A 211 25.90 9.61 2.51
CA TYR A 211 25.70 9.68 3.95
C TYR A 211 26.61 8.68 4.65
N ASP A 212 27.35 9.12 5.67
CA ASP A 212 28.12 8.19 6.49
C ASP A 212 27.14 7.44 7.41
N PRO A 213 27.09 6.09 7.40
CA PRO A 213 26.25 5.35 8.33
C PRO A 213 26.63 5.54 9.80
N ASN A 214 27.80 6.12 10.11
CA ASN A 214 28.25 6.41 11.48
C ASN A 214 27.90 7.81 11.98
N ASP A 215 27.27 8.65 11.14
CA ASP A 215 26.82 9.99 11.54
C ASP A 215 25.45 9.95 12.25
N THR A 216 25.12 8.86 12.94
CA THR A 216 23.82 8.65 13.61
C THR A 216 23.49 9.70 14.66
N ALA A 217 24.51 10.35 15.25
CA ALA A 217 24.37 11.46 16.18
C ALA A 217 24.03 12.81 15.51
N ASP A 218 24.18 12.93 14.18
CA ASP A 218 23.80 14.14 13.45
C ASP A 218 22.29 14.19 13.24
N ALA A 219 21.59 14.95 14.09
CA ALA A 219 20.15 15.18 14.01
C ALA A 219 19.69 15.88 12.71
N THR A 220 20.62 16.42 11.93
CA THR A 220 20.33 16.95 10.60
C THR A 220 20.34 15.87 9.52
N LEU A 221 20.96 14.72 9.75
CA LEU A 221 21.05 13.59 8.81
C LEU A 221 20.14 12.43 9.21
N PHE A 222 20.16 12.03 10.48
CA PHE A 222 19.41 10.91 11.01
C PHE A 222 18.26 11.37 11.92
N ALA A 223 17.12 10.68 11.82
CA ALA A 223 15.97 10.95 12.67
C ALA A 223 16.29 10.57 14.13
N GLN A 224 16.11 11.52 15.05
CA GLN A 224 16.39 11.29 16.48
C GLN A 224 15.14 10.83 17.24
N THR A 225 13.98 10.96 16.62
CA THR A 225 12.70 10.58 17.20
C THR A 225 11.79 9.95 16.15
N LEU A 226 10.96 9.00 16.57
CA LEU A 226 9.93 8.38 15.75
C LEU A 226 8.58 8.47 16.45
N ASP A 227 7.51 8.36 15.68
CA ASP A 227 6.14 8.26 16.18
C ASP A 227 5.62 6.84 15.99
N VAL A 228 4.84 6.37 16.97
CA VAL A 228 4.17 5.06 16.96
C VAL A 228 2.67 5.26 17.09
N PHE A 229 1.92 4.69 16.15
CA PHE A 229 0.48 4.77 16.08
C PHE A 229 -0.17 3.38 16.05
N ALA A 230 -1.37 3.27 16.60
CA ALA A 230 -2.29 2.19 16.26
C ALA A 230 -3.13 2.63 15.04
N LEU A 231 -3.09 1.84 13.97
CA LEU A 231 -3.93 1.97 12.79
C LEU A 231 -5.22 1.19 13.02
N ASN A 232 -6.32 1.92 13.21
CA ASN A 232 -7.65 1.37 13.34
C ASN A 232 -8.50 1.73 12.11
N THR A 233 -9.58 1.00 11.87
CA THR A 233 -10.62 1.41 10.92
C THR A 233 -11.77 2.02 11.72
N ASP A 234 -12.07 3.29 11.47
CA ASP A 234 -13.24 3.96 12.06
C ASP A 234 -14.45 3.80 11.14
N ASP A 235 -15.42 3.03 11.60
CA ASP A 235 -16.69 2.77 10.95
C ASP A 235 -17.82 3.69 11.45
N ALA A 236 -17.54 4.53 12.45
CA ALA A 236 -18.51 5.38 13.13
C ALA A 236 -18.52 6.83 12.63
N GLY A 237 -17.67 7.18 11.65
CA GLY A 237 -17.62 8.51 11.05
C GLY A 237 -18.97 8.96 10.49
N GLN A 238 -19.37 10.20 10.78
CA GLN A 238 -20.65 10.79 10.38
C GLN A 238 -20.51 11.96 9.40
N GLU A 239 -19.28 12.36 9.06
CA GLU A 239 -19.01 13.45 8.12
C GLU A 239 -18.72 12.91 6.72
N VAL A 240 -18.88 13.74 5.68
CA VAL A 240 -18.57 13.33 4.29
C VAL A 240 -17.17 12.75 4.16
N ASP A 241 -16.18 13.27 4.89
CA ASP A 241 -14.78 12.82 4.82
C ASP A 241 -14.46 11.60 5.69
N THR A 242 -15.24 11.37 6.75
CA THR A 242 -14.97 10.29 7.73
C THR A 242 -15.94 9.13 7.62
N ALA A 243 -17.08 9.29 6.95
CA ALA A 243 -18.09 8.25 6.86
C ALA A 243 -17.60 7.04 6.04
N PRO A 244 -17.98 5.80 6.45
CA PRO A 244 -17.66 4.60 5.68
C PRO A 244 -18.34 4.61 4.31
N VAL A 245 -19.50 5.27 4.18
CA VAL A 245 -20.21 5.43 2.91
C VAL A 245 -20.69 6.87 2.73
N VAL A 246 -20.57 7.38 1.49
CA VAL A 246 -21.18 8.63 1.05
C VAL A 246 -22.09 8.34 -0.14
N LEU A 247 -23.38 8.62 0.02
CA LEU A 247 -24.40 8.53 -1.02
C LEU A 247 -24.42 9.85 -1.79
N HIS A 248 -24.43 9.78 -3.12
CA HIS A 248 -24.45 10.96 -3.97
C HIS A 248 -25.73 10.99 -4.77
N TYR A 249 -26.44 12.11 -4.70
CA TYR A 249 -27.66 12.37 -5.44
C TYR A 249 -27.41 13.50 -6.45
N GLU A 250 -27.67 13.23 -7.73
CA GLU A 250 -27.56 14.19 -8.82
C GLU A 250 -28.97 14.71 -9.18
N ARG A 251 -29.11 16.03 -9.28
CA ARG A 251 -30.41 16.68 -9.46
C ARG A 251 -31.09 16.30 -10.78
N ARG A 252 -32.33 15.81 -10.70
CA ARG A 252 -33.28 15.78 -11.83
C ARG A 252 -34.37 16.85 -11.66
N GLY A 253 -34.11 18.08 -12.12
CA GLY A 253 -35.14 19.12 -12.27
C GLY A 253 -35.65 19.79 -10.98
N GLU A 254 -36.37 20.91 -11.14
CA GLU A 254 -36.72 21.86 -10.08
C GLU A 254 -37.95 21.45 -9.27
N ASN A 255 -37.82 20.70 -8.15
CA ASN A 255 -38.72 20.84 -6.97
C ASN A 255 -38.43 20.00 -5.70
N TRP A 256 -37.22 19.48 -5.48
CA TRP A 256 -36.99 18.46 -4.45
C TRP A 256 -36.79 18.93 -3.00
N TRP A 257 -36.65 20.24 -2.75
CA TRP A 257 -36.30 20.77 -1.42
C TRP A 257 -37.38 20.60 -0.34
N SER A 258 -38.57 20.10 -0.66
CA SER A 258 -39.67 19.94 0.29
C SER A 258 -39.77 18.57 0.98
N GLY A 259 -38.98 17.56 0.55
CA GLY A 259 -39.10 16.18 1.08
C GLY A 259 -37.90 15.66 1.89
N VAL A 260 -36.67 16.03 1.51
CA VAL A 260 -35.46 15.36 2.05
C VAL A 260 -35.12 15.83 3.48
N ALA A 261 -35.41 17.09 3.81
CA ALA A 261 -35.16 17.64 5.15
C ALA A 261 -36.17 17.18 6.24
N GLY A 262 -37.16 16.35 5.91
CA GLY A 262 -38.26 15.99 6.82
C GLY A 262 -38.56 14.49 6.98
N PHE A 263 -37.90 13.61 6.24
CA PHE A 263 -38.28 12.19 6.11
C PHE A 263 -37.19 11.18 6.51
N CYS A 264 -36.32 11.52 7.47
CA CYS A 264 -35.49 10.54 8.17
C CYS A 264 -36.04 10.27 9.58
N PRO A 265 -36.99 9.31 9.78
CA PRO A 265 -37.56 9.02 11.08
C PRO A 265 -36.73 8.04 11.92
N TYR A 266 -35.56 7.61 11.44
CA TYR A 266 -34.61 6.82 12.23
C TYR A 266 -33.40 7.69 12.56
N GLY A 267 -33.37 8.12 13.82
CA GLY A 267 -32.36 9.03 14.34
C GLY A 267 -30.93 8.53 14.20
N VAL A 268 -30.03 9.52 14.22
CA VAL A 268 -28.56 9.44 14.18
C VAL A 268 -27.95 9.37 12.77
N TYR A 269 -28.19 10.40 11.96
CA TYR A 269 -27.20 10.85 10.96
C TYR A 269 -27.19 12.38 10.99
N SER A 270 -26.04 12.98 11.24
CA SER A 270 -25.87 14.43 11.15
C SER A 270 -26.10 14.86 9.70
N GLU A 271 -27.08 15.73 9.50
CA GLU A 271 -27.45 16.34 8.21
C GLU A 271 -26.39 17.33 7.71
N ASN A 272 -25.14 16.87 7.56
CA ASN A 272 -24.09 17.67 6.93
C ASN A 272 -24.17 17.52 5.42
N TYR A 273 -25.24 18.08 4.85
CA TYR A 273 -25.40 18.18 3.41
C TYR A 273 -24.38 19.18 2.88
N THR A 274 -23.38 18.66 2.15
CA THR A 274 -22.48 19.52 1.40
C THR A 274 -22.95 19.57 -0.04
N VAL A 275 -23.51 20.71 -0.45
CA VAL A 275 -23.83 20.98 -1.85
C VAL A 275 -22.58 21.50 -2.53
N THR A 276 -21.99 20.68 -3.40
CA THR A 276 -20.82 21.07 -4.20
C THR A 276 -21.24 21.31 -5.65
N GLY A 277 -21.08 22.54 -6.13
CA GLY A 277 -21.26 22.92 -7.55
C GLY A 277 -21.63 24.39 -7.77
N GLU A 278 -20.93 25.08 -8.69
CA GLU A 278 -21.41 26.31 -9.33
C GLU A 278 -22.15 25.91 -10.62
N GLY A 279 -23.49 25.96 -10.62
CA GLY A 279 -24.32 25.68 -11.82
C GLY A 279 -25.50 24.71 -11.57
N ASP A 280 -26.19 24.33 -12.66
CA ASP A 280 -27.44 23.53 -12.66
C ASP A 280 -27.32 22.08 -12.13
N THR A 281 -26.13 21.64 -11.73
CA THR A 281 -25.88 20.28 -11.21
C THR A 281 -25.43 20.33 -9.75
N ALA A 282 -26.38 20.53 -8.85
CA ALA A 282 -26.14 20.34 -7.42
C ALA A 282 -26.01 18.84 -7.12
N VAL A 283 -24.87 18.43 -6.53
CA VAL A 283 -24.69 17.10 -5.94
C VAL A 283 -24.94 17.21 -4.45
N VAL A 284 -25.81 16.35 -3.92
CA VAL A 284 -26.05 16.21 -2.48
C VAL A 284 -25.31 14.97 -1.98
N ASN A 285 -24.43 15.16 -1.01
CA ASN A 285 -23.67 14.09 -0.37
C ASN A 285 -24.31 13.75 0.98
N VAL A 286 -24.64 12.48 1.19
CA VAL A 286 -25.24 11.99 2.44
C VAL A 286 -24.35 10.90 3.04
N PRO A 287 -23.75 11.13 4.22
CA PRO A 287 -23.00 10.10 4.92
C PRO A 287 -23.93 8.99 5.41
N ALA A 288 -23.48 7.74 5.34
CA ALA A 288 -24.24 6.57 5.76
C ALA A 288 -23.34 5.49 6.35
N SER A 289 -23.93 4.58 7.13
CA SER A 289 -23.29 3.35 7.59
C SER A 289 -23.54 2.21 6.59
N ALA A 290 -22.63 1.23 6.55
CA ALA A 290 -22.73 0.09 5.66
C ALA A 290 -22.31 -1.21 6.33
N MET A 291 -22.79 -2.32 5.77
CA MET A 291 -22.49 -3.67 6.21
C MET A 291 -21.96 -4.50 5.03
N ILE A 292 -20.96 -5.33 5.31
CA ILE A 292 -20.42 -6.28 4.32
C ILE A 292 -21.40 -7.45 4.20
N ARG A 293 -21.97 -7.65 3.01
CA ARG A 293 -22.88 -8.78 2.71
C ARG A 293 -22.11 -10.02 2.29
N ASP A 294 -21.10 -9.84 1.44
CA ASP A 294 -20.17 -10.91 1.03
C ASP A 294 -18.76 -10.32 0.85
N ALA A 295 -17.90 -10.59 1.83
CA ALA A 295 -16.52 -10.13 1.85
C ALA A 295 -15.69 -10.66 0.68
N ARG A 296 -15.99 -11.87 0.18
CA ARG A 296 -15.19 -12.51 -0.90
C ARG A 296 -15.54 -11.95 -2.27
N ARG A 297 -16.80 -11.54 -2.46
CA ARG A 297 -17.27 -10.91 -3.71
C ARG A 297 -17.16 -9.39 -3.71
N GLY A 298 -17.01 -8.79 -2.54
CA GLY A 298 -17.04 -7.34 -2.38
C GLY A 298 -18.45 -6.75 -2.41
N ASP A 299 -19.43 -7.53 -1.96
CA ASP A 299 -20.82 -7.06 -1.91
C ASP A 299 -21.05 -6.30 -0.59
N VAL A 300 -21.36 -5.01 -0.70
CA VAL A 300 -21.66 -4.14 0.44
C VAL A 300 -23.12 -3.66 0.36
N THR A 301 -23.79 -3.54 1.50
CA THR A 301 -25.17 -3.06 1.58
C THR A 301 -25.32 -1.96 2.63
N PHE A 302 -26.32 -1.13 2.47
CA PHE A 302 -26.66 -0.03 3.37
C PHE A 302 -28.16 0.25 3.28
N ALA A 303 -28.72 0.82 4.35
CA ALA A 303 -30.14 1.13 4.41
C ALA A 303 -30.36 2.62 4.15
N HIS A 304 -31.12 2.94 3.11
CA HIS A 304 -31.64 4.27 2.84
C HIS A 304 -33.04 4.16 2.21
N PHE A 305 -33.84 5.22 2.25
CA PHE A 305 -35.19 5.22 1.65
C PHE A 305 -35.18 5.46 0.15
N GLU A 306 -34.17 6.19 -0.32
CA GLU A 306 -34.03 6.60 -1.72
C GLU A 306 -32.73 6.10 -2.32
N GLN A 307 -32.82 5.58 -3.55
CA GLN A 307 -31.67 5.09 -4.30
C GLN A 307 -30.78 6.26 -4.75
N PRO A 308 -29.49 6.29 -4.35
CA PRO A 308 -28.55 7.30 -4.85
C PRO A 308 -28.18 7.03 -6.31
N ASP A 309 -27.58 8.01 -6.98
CA ASP A 309 -27.01 7.81 -8.32
C ASP A 309 -25.68 7.07 -8.23
N ARG A 310 -24.82 7.48 -7.30
CA ARG A 310 -23.51 6.87 -7.06
C ARG A 310 -23.21 6.78 -5.57
N VAL A 311 -22.29 5.90 -5.20
CA VAL A 311 -21.92 5.65 -3.81
C VAL A 311 -20.40 5.62 -3.71
N THR A 312 -19.83 6.39 -2.80
CA THR A 312 -18.44 6.25 -2.38
C THR A 312 -18.38 5.35 -1.16
N LEU A 313 -17.63 4.26 -1.26
CA LEU A 313 -17.39 3.33 -0.17
C LEU A 313 -15.93 3.44 0.26
N ARG A 314 -15.71 3.52 1.57
CA ARG A 314 -14.39 3.51 2.21
C ARG A 314 -14.27 2.25 3.05
N TYR A 315 -13.23 1.46 2.81
CA TYR A 315 -13.09 0.16 3.44
C TYR A 315 -11.64 -0.30 3.47
N ARG A 316 -11.32 -1.19 4.43
CA ARG A 316 -10.08 -1.96 4.48
C ARG A 316 -10.29 -3.26 3.71
N ALA A 317 -9.54 -3.45 2.63
CA ALA A 317 -9.59 -4.65 1.81
C ALA A 317 -8.22 -5.20 1.51
N GLY A 318 -8.22 -6.38 0.90
CA GLY A 318 -7.01 -7.10 0.56
C GLY A 318 -6.76 -8.21 1.57
N ALA A 319 -6.19 -9.28 1.07
CA ALA A 319 -5.96 -10.44 1.90
C ALA A 319 -4.61 -10.24 2.60
N SER A 320 -4.62 -10.32 3.94
CA SER A 320 -3.39 -10.18 4.71
C SER A 320 -2.40 -11.22 4.22
N ILE A 321 -1.14 -10.81 4.06
CA ILE A 321 -0.04 -11.71 3.74
C ILE A 321 0.06 -12.82 4.82
N THR A 322 -0.39 -12.53 6.05
CA THR A 322 -0.50 -13.47 7.17
C THR A 322 -1.80 -14.29 7.13
N GLU A 323 -2.98 -13.67 7.00
CA GLU A 323 -4.29 -14.38 6.97
C GLU A 323 -4.54 -15.22 5.72
N LEU A 324 -3.85 -14.91 4.62
CA LEU A 324 -3.80 -15.79 3.46
C LEU A 324 -3.19 -17.16 3.84
N ASN A 325 -2.69 -17.36 5.05
CA ASN A 325 -2.12 -18.61 5.53
C ASN A 325 -2.48 -18.98 6.96
N GLU A 326 -2.60 -20.29 7.19
CA GLU A 326 -2.41 -20.91 8.50
C GLU A 326 -0.91 -21.13 8.84
N THR A 327 0.02 -20.82 7.92
CA THR A 327 1.49 -20.95 8.07
C THR A 327 2.30 -19.81 7.41
N SER A 328 3.33 -19.28 8.10
CA SER A 328 4.17 -18.14 7.69
C SER A 328 4.90 -18.23 6.33
N ILE A 329 4.79 -19.35 5.62
CA ILE A 329 5.57 -19.67 4.41
C ILE A 329 5.09 -18.89 3.18
N HIS A 330 3.77 -18.70 2.98
CA HIS A 330 3.30 -18.02 1.75
C HIS A 330 3.32 -16.50 1.87
N ALA A 331 3.56 -15.96 3.06
CA ALA A 331 3.76 -14.54 3.27
C ALA A 331 4.95 -14.03 2.45
N ALA A 332 6.07 -14.73 2.62
CA ALA A 332 7.29 -14.50 1.85
C ALA A 332 7.08 -14.79 0.35
N GLU A 333 6.19 -15.71 -0.01
CA GLU A 333 5.93 -16.06 -1.41
C GLU A 333 5.23 -14.91 -2.15
N TRP A 334 4.21 -14.28 -1.56
CA TRP A 334 3.59 -13.08 -2.12
C TRP A 334 4.55 -11.90 -2.24
N GLN A 335 5.41 -11.68 -1.23
CA GLN A 335 6.45 -10.66 -1.31
C GLN A 335 7.40 -10.92 -2.49
N ASN A 336 7.78 -12.19 -2.73
CA ASN A 336 8.60 -12.57 -3.89
C ASN A 336 7.87 -12.36 -5.23
N ILE A 337 6.58 -12.69 -5.30
CA ILE A 337 5.74 -12.47 -6.48
C ILE A 337 5.71 -10.97 -6.82
N VAL A 338 5.32 -10.13 -5.85
CA VAL A 338 5.24 -8.67 -6.04
C VAL A 338 6.61 -8.10 -6.41
N ALA A 339 7.67 -8.48 -5.69
CA ALA A 339 9.00 -7.93 -5.94
C ALA A 339 9.51 -8.23 -7.36
N ARG A 340 9.34 -9.48 -7.83
CA ARG A 340 9.80 -9.89 -9.17
C ARG A 340 8.91 -9.32 -10.27
N LEU A 341 7.61 -9.22 -10.04
CA LEU A 341 6.68 -8.57 -10.97
C LEU A 341 7.02 -7.07 -11.11
N ALA A 342 7.24 -6.39 -9.98
CA ALA A 342 7.66 -4.99 -9.96
C ALA A 342 8.97 -4.80 -10.72
N THR A 343 9.99 -5.60 -10.42
CA THR A 343 11.27 -5.57 -11.15
C THR A 343 11.09 -5.77 -12.64
N ALA A 344 10.24 -6.71 -13.06
CA ALA A 344 9.96 -6.96 -14.46
C ALA A 344 9.35 -5.74 -15.16
N ARG A 345 8.60 -4.89 -14.45
CA ARG A 345 7.89 -3.75 -15.03
C ARG A 345 8.64 -2.43 -15.02
N MET A 346 9.64 -2.29 -14.16
CA MET A 346 10.48 -1.09 -14.13
C MET A 346 10.99 -0.74 -15.55
N ALA A 347 10.80 0.52 -15.94
CA ALA A 347 11.20 1.02 -17.25
C ALA A 347 12.73 0.98 -17.42
N ASN A 348 13.46 1.36 -16.35
CA ASN A 348 14.91 1.35 -16.29
C ASN A 348 15.39 0.45 -15.14
N ARG A 349 16.62 -0.04 -15.22
CA ARG A 349 17.24 -0.76 -14.11
C ARG A 349 17.85 0.22 -13.12
N VAL A 350 17.78 -0.12 -11.84
CA VAL A 350 18.69 0.49 -10.86
C VAL A 350 20.10 0.03 -11.20
N CYS A 351 21.08 0.94 -11.14
CA CYS A 351 22.48 0.52 -11.29
C CYS A 351 22.81 -0.35 -10.09
N ALA A 352 23.30 -1.56 -10.35
CA ALA A 352 23.58 -2.55 -9.33
C ALA A 352 24.86 -3.28 -9.70
N CYS A 353 25.51 -3.93 -8.75
CA CYS A 353 26.64 -4.82 -9.02
C CYS A 353 26.28 -6.27 -8.71
N ASP A 354 27.03 -7.20 -9.32
CA ASP A 354 27.00 -8.64 -9.11
C ASP A 354 25.59 -9.27 -9.06
N THR A 355 25.16 -9.65 -7.86
CA THR A 355 23.95 -10.44 -7.61
C THR A 355 22.68 -9.68 -7.93
N ALA A 356 22.59 -8.41 -7.50
CA ALA A 356 21.42 -7.58 -7.76
C ALA A 356 21.28 -7.29 -9.25
N ASN A 357 22.38 -6.96 -9.94
CA ASN A 357 22.34 -6.72 -11.38
C ASN A 357 21.89 -7.96 -12.18
N ARG A 358 22.40 -9.14 -11.80
CA ARG A 358 21.98 -10.41 -12.42
C ARG A 358 20.49 -10.65 -12.22
N ARG A 359 19.99 -10.52 -10.98
CA ARG A 359 18.56 -10.70 -10.67
C ARG A 359 17.68 -9.70 -11.42
N LEU A 360 18.06 -8.42 -11.45
CA LEU A 360 17.32 -7.38 -12.18
C LEU A 360 17.25 -7.72 -13.67
N TRP A 361 18.37 -8.11 -14.28
CA TRP A 361 18.41 -8.54 -15.68
C TRP A 361 17.55 -9.79 -15.91
N ASP A 362 17.69 -10.81 -15.06
CA ASP A 362 16.93 -12.06 -15.18
C ASP A 362 15.42 -11.83 -15.18
N TRP A 363 14.92 -10.98 -14.27
CA TRP A 363 13.48 -10.73 -14.12
C TRP A 363 12.90 -9.80 -15.18
N GLN A 364 13.69 -8.87 -15.71
CA GLN A 364 13.26 -7.97 -16.79
C GLN A 364 13.36 -8.58 -18.18
N PHE A 365 14.12 -9.69 -18.33
CA PHE A 365 14.32 -10.31 -19.61
C PHE A 365 13.00 -10.77 -20.24
N ASP A 366 12.68 -10.24 -21.42
CA ASP A 366 11.52 -10.62 -22.19
C ASP A 366 11.77 -11.97 -22.89
N ARG A 367 11.00 -12.98 -22.50
CA ARG A 367 11.14 -14.36 -22.99
C ARG A 367 10.44 -14.57 -24.34
N ALA A 368 9.58 -13.64 -24.78
CA ALA A 368 8.92 -13.73 -26.08
C ALA A 368 9.75 -13.17 -27.23
N ARG A 369 10.87 -12.49 -26.92
CA ARG A 369 11.74 -11.91 -27.95
C ARG A 369 12.33 -13.01 -28.84
N ALA A 370 11.93 -13.01 -30.11
CA ALA A 370 12.58 -13.82 -31.13
C ALA A 370 14.02 -13.31 -31.31
N ALA A 371 14.99 -14.17 -31.01
CA ALA A 371 16.40 -13.86 -31.10
C ALA A 371 16.80 -13.39 -32.51
N GLY A 372 17.61 -12.33 -32.61
CA GLY A 372 18.38 -12.03 -33.81
C GLY A 372 19.46 -13.08 -34.07
N ALA A 373 20.20 -12.97 -35.18
CA ALA A 373 21.14 -13.99 -35.64
C ALA A 373 22.30 -14.37 -34.68
N ASN A 374 22.42 -13.75 -33.49
CA ASN A 374 23.38 -14.09 -32.43
C ASN A 374 22.82 -13.90 -31.02
N ASP A 375 21.50 -13.75 -30.86
CA ASP A 375 20.89 -13.60 -29.53
C ASP A 375 20.56 -14.97 -28.94
N GLU A 376 20.61 -15.07 -27.60
CA GLU A 376 20.19 -16.28 -26.90
C GLU A 376 18.69 -16.53 -27.13
N GLN A 377 18.36 -17.67 -27.76
CA GLN A 377 16.98 -18.09 -27.95
C GLN A 377 16.55 -19.02 -26.82
N TYR A 378 15.50 -18.62 -26.10
CA TYR A 378 14.87 -19.45 -25.08
C TYR A 378 13.61 -20.09 -25.64
N SER A 379 13.41 -21.39 -25.40
CA SER A 379 12.13 -22.02 -25.67
C SER A 379 11.11 -21.55 -24.62
N ILE A 380 10.13 -20.75 -25.03
CA ILE A 380 8.99 -20.37 -24.21
C ILE A 380 7.79 -21.27 -24.55
N SER A 381 7.04 -21.70 -23.54
CA SER A 381 5.84 -22.51 -23.78
C SER A 381 4.71 -21.64 -24.34
N GLU A 382 3.83 -22.23 -25.15
CA GLU A 382 2.64 -21.53 -25.66
C GLU A 382 1.75 -21.00 -24.53
N SER A 383 1.69 -21.71 -23.39
CA SER A 383 0.95 -21.22 -22.21
C SER A 383 1.56 -19.96 -21.61
N ASP A 384 2.89 -19.84 -21.62
CA ASP A 384 3.59 -18.65 -21.09
C ASP A 384 3.48 -17.46 -22.05
N LEU A 385 3.44 -17.72 -23.37
CA LEU A 385 3.16 -16.70 -24.37
C LEU A 385 1.74 -16.14 -24.24
N ASN A 386 0.77 -16.98 -23.86
CA ASN A 386 -0.62 -16.59 -23.62
C ASN A 386 -0.88 -16.12 -22.17
N ASN A 387 0.17 -15.79 -21.39
CA ASN A 387 0.03 -15.26 -20.04
C ASN A 387 -0.60 -13.84 -20.07
N PRO A 388 -1.72 -13.60 -19.35
CA PRO A 388 -2.37 -12.29 -19.31
C PRO A 388 -1.57 -11.20 -18.58
N ILE A 389 -0.57 -11.55 -17.77
CA ILE A 389 0.26 -10.59 -17.02
C ILE A 389 1.39 -10.03 -17.89
N GLY A 390 1.93 -10.84 -18.81
CA GLY A 390 3.02 -10.46 -19.72
C GLY A 390 4.07 -11.56 -19.93
N THR A 391 5.09 -11.26 -20.73
CA THR A 391 6.09 -12.24 -21.22
C THR A 391 7.49 -12.06 -20.62
N ARG A 392 7.69 -11.06 -19.75
CA ARG A 392 8.95 -10.91 -19.01
C ARG A 392 9.07 -12.01 -17.96
N ALA A 393 10.29 -12.42 -17.65
CA ALA A 393 10.51 -13.56 -16.76
C ALA A 393 9.87 -13.40 -15.37
N GLY A 394 9.87 -12.19 -14.80
CA GLY A 394 9.17 -11.91 -13.54
C GLY A 394 7.64 -11.99 -13.64
N GLU A 395 7.07 -11.61 -14.78
CA GLU A 395 5.62 -11.71 -15.07
C GLU A 395 5.17 -13.16 -15.22
N ILE A 396 5.94 -13.97 -15.97
CA ILE A 396 5.70 -15.41 -16.11
C ILE A 396 5.82 -16.11 -14.75
N TYR A 397 6.85 -15.78 -13.97
CA TYR A 397 7.03 -16.32 -12.62
C TYR A 397 5.82 -16.01 -11.72
N ALA A 398 5.37 -14.75 -11.71
CA ALA A 398 4.22 -14.33 -10.92
C ALA A 398 2.96 -15.13 -11.32
N TRP A 399 2.69 -15.24 -12.62
CA TRP A 399 1.54 -15.98 -13.13
C TRP A 399 1.55 -17.46 -12.73
N HIS A 400 2.68 -18.15 -12.88
CA HIS A 400 2.82 -19.55 -12.45
C HIS A 400 2.55 -19.72 -10.96
N LYS A 401 3.10 -18.82 -10.13
CA LYS A 401 2.92 -18.88 -8.69
C LYS A 401 1.47 -18.64 -8.29
N ILE A 402 0.81 -17.66 -8.89
CA ILE A 402 -0.61 -17.38 -8.66
C ILE A 402 -1.46 -18.59 -9.03
N ARG A 403 -1.25 -19.19 -10.20
CA ARG A 403 -2.00 -20.39 -10.62
C ARG A 403 -1.83 -21.55 -9.65
N ASN A 404 -0.61 -21.78 -9.18
CA ASN A 404 -0.34 -22.81 -8.18
C ASN A 404 -1.04 -22.53 -6.85
N LEU A 405 -1.06 -21.28 -6.40
CA LEU A 405 -1.78 -20.87 -5.19
C LEU A 405 -3.31 -20.95 -5.37
N ALA A 406 -3.82 -20.71 -6.57
CA ALA A 406 -5.23 -20.86 -6.90
C ALA A 406 -5.71 -22.31 -6.81
N LEU A 407 -4.93 -23.23 -7.40
CA LEU A 407 -5.22 -24.66 -7.41
C LEU A 407 -5.22 -25.25 -5.99
N THR A 408 -4.34 -24.78 -5.11
CA THR A 408 -4.27 -25.30 -3.72
C THR A 408 -5.39 -24.79 -2.83
N ARG A 409 -6.03 -23.66 -3.17
CA ARG A 409 -7.00 -22.98 -2.30
C ARG A 409 -8.45 -23.02 -2.79
N ALA A 410 -8.72 -23.72 -3.90
CA ALA A 410 -10.03 -23.74 -4.55
C ALA A 410 -10.57 -22.32 -4.81
N PHE A 411 -9.68 -21.38 -5.14
CA PHE A 411 -10.11 -20.06 -5.58
C PHE A 411 -10.81 -20.21 -6.93
N ILE A 412 -12.02 -19.67 -7.05
CA ILE A 412 -12.68 -19.49 -8.33
C ILE A 412 -12.04 -18.24 -8.93
N ILE A 413 -11.04 -18.42 -9.80
CA ILE A 413 -10.45 -17.36 -10.64
C ILE A 413 -11.22 -17.31 -11.95
#